data_AF-X0YWX7-F1
#
_entry.id   AF-X0YWX7-F1
#
_cell.length_a   1.000
_cell.length_b   1.000
_cell.length_c   1.000
_cell.angle_alpha   90.00
_cell.angle_beta   90.00
_cell.angle_gamma   90.00
#
_symmetry.space_group_name_H-M   'P 1'
#
loop_
_entity.id
_entity.type
_entity.pdbx_description
1 polymer ?
#
loop_
_entity_poly.entity_id
_entity_poly.type
_entity_poly.pdbx_seq_one_letter_code
_entity_poly.pdbx_strand_id
1 'polypeptide(L)'
;IISYCVVTNTANSGIAPGLGNTGSIDHNIVSKAMQLLNDGGGIYAFHQRTSNNPFTNFVIEYNFVSDIPLVAINNQCIYLDNRVKGNIIRYNTLYNTLSSGILVNADTEENTLTNNTVFRCQEGVNFRDWAAPSEIYDLTMNVLNDNILVSGIAADTNLSVVDLANPYANGGGADRNYYVNPYEVLIAKANTTEQTLAQVRTAYSQDVNSSAVVNYRTIVDPDND
;
A
#
# COMPACT_ATOMS: atom_id res chain seq x y z
N ILE A 1 -20.94 -4.50 -5.80
CA ILE A 1 -20.08 -4.63 -7.00
C ILE A 1 -19.95 -3.25 -7.59
N ILE A 2 -18.72 -2.75 -7.73
CA ILE A 2 -18.40 -1.48 -8.39
C ILE A 2 -17.37 -1.82 -9.47
N SER A 3 -17.78 -1.81 -10.74
CA SER A 3 -16.92 -2.30 -11.81
C SER A 3 -17.01 -1.49 -13.09
N TYR A 4 -15.94 -1.49 -13.88
CA TYR A 4 -15.86 -0.82 -15.18
C TYR A 4 -16.20 0.67 -15.14
N CYS A 5 -15.94 1.33 -14.00
CA CYS A 5 -16.15 2.76 -13.85
C CYS A 5 -14.87 3.54 -14.18
N VAL A 6 -15.05 4.78 -14.64
CA VAL A 6 -13.99 5.78 -14.73
C VAL A 6 -14.32 6.88 -13.74
N VAL A 7 -13.50 7.03 -12.70
CA VAL A 7 -13.67 8.01 -11.64
C VAL A 7 -12.49 8.96 -11.65
N THR A 8 -12.73 10.26 -11.82
CA THR A 8 -11.67 11.27 -11.89
C THR A 8 -12.06 12.58 -11.21
N ASN A 9 -11.05 13.30 -10.69
CA ASN A 9 -11.20 14.64 -10.11
C ASN A 9 -12.19 14.70 -8.94
N THR A 10 -12.15 13.73 -8.04
CA THR A 10 -12.99 13.74 -6.83
C THR A 10 -12.37 14.58 -5.73
N ALA A 11 -13.20 15.31 -4.98
CA ALA A 11 -12.74 16.11 -3.85
C ALA A 11 -12.16 15.26 -2.70
N ASN A 12 -12.75 14.08 -2.47
CA ASN A 12 -12.31 13.07 -1.52
C ASN A 12 -11.96 11.77 -2.29
N SER A 13 -12.16 10.61 -1.68
CA SER A 13 -11.88 9.31 -2.26
C SER A 13 -12.59 9.10 -3.61
N GLY A 14 -11.96 8.33 -4.49
CA GLY A 14 -12.54 7.99 -5.79
C GLY A 14 -13.67 6.99 -5.63
N ILE A 15 -13.34 5.81 -5.11
CA ILE A 15 -14.28 4.75 -4.75
C ILE A 15 -14.16 4.49 -3.26
N ALA A 16 -15.23 4.73 -2.52
CA ALA A 16 -15.36 4.35 -1.12
C ALA A 16 -16.58 3.42 -1.00
N PRO A 17 -16.39 2.08 -1.04
CA PRO A 17 -17.51 1.18 -0.76
C PRO A 17 -18.00 1.49 0.65
N GLY A 18 -19.29 1.75 0.80
CA GLY A 18 -19.88 1.90 2.13
C GLY A 18 -19.75 0.62 2.96
N LEU A 19 -20.31 0.64 4.17
CA LEU A 19 -20.24 -0.48 5.10
C LEU A 19 -20.83 -1.76 4.44
N GLY A 20 -20.08 -2.85 4.46
CA GLY A 20 -20.48 -4.13 3.88
C GLY A 20 -19.52 -5.27 4.21
N ASN A 21 -20.04 -6.50 4.17
CA ASN A 21 -19.31 -7.72 4.55
C ASN A 21 -18.89 -8.60 3.37
N THR A 22 -19.26 -8.25 2.13
CA THR A 22 -18.85 -8.92 0.89
C THR A 22 -19.01 -7.99 -0.30
N GLY A 23 -18.13 -8.10 -1.30
CA GLY A 23 -18.28 -7.39 -2.56
C GLY A 23 -17.05 -7.42 -3.44
N SER A 24 -17.12 -6.71 -4.57
CA SER A 24 -15.98 -6.50 -5.44
C SER A 24 -15.88 -5.04 -5.90
N ILE A 25 -14.64 -4.61 -6.08
CA ILE A 25 -14.26 -3.38 -6.77
C ILE A 25 -13.27 -3.79 -7.85
N ASP A 26 -13.72 -3.85 -9.11
CA ASP A 26 -12.92 -4.44 -10.16
C ASP A 26 -12.97 -3.72 -11.51
N HIS A 27 -11.86 -3.78 -12.27
CA HIS A 27 -11.76 -3.19 -13.61
C HIS A 27 -12.07 -1.68 -13.67
N ASN A 28 -11.83 -0.92 -12.60
CA ASN A 28 -12.05 0.52 -12.59
C ASN A 28 -10.78 1.29 -12.97
N ILE A 29 -10.97 2.47 -13.54
CA ILE A 29 -9.92 3.48 -13.69
C ILE A 29 -10.23 4.60 -12.71
N VAL A 30 -9.33 4.82 -11.76
CA VAL A 30 -9.45 5.90 -10.77
C VAL A 30 -8.24 6.80 -10.87
N SER A 31 -8.43 8.08 -11.13
CA SER A 31 -7.31 9.02 -11.17
C SER A 31 -7.65 10.36 -10.56
N LYS A 32 -6.64 11.08 -10.06
CA LYS A 32 -6.84 12.43 -9.52
C LYS A 32 -7.98 12.47 -8.47
N ALA A 33 -8.12 11.42 -7.65
CA ALA A 33 -8.98 11.49 -6.48
C ALA A 33 -8.31 12.34 -5.39
N MET A 34 -8.99 12.60 -4.27
CA MET A 34 -8.41 13.31 -3.11
C MET A 34 -7.88 14.72 -3.44
N GLN A 35 -8.59 15.47 -4.30
CA GLN A 35 -8.16 16.81 -4.71
C GLN A 35 -8.24 17.86 -3.57
N LEU A 36 -9.07 17.63 -2.55
CA LEU A 36 -9.36 18.63 -1.50
C LEU A 36 -9.24 18.10 -0.06
N LEU A 37 -9.55 16.82 0.19
CA LEU A 37 -9.57 16.22 1.53
C LEU A 37 -8.39 15.27 1.74
N ASN A 38 -8.02 15.00 3.00
CA ASN A 38 -6.75 14.38 3.38
C ASN A 38 -6.85 13.10 4.24
N ASP A 39 -7.96 12.37 4.13
CA ASP A 39 -8.14 11.06 4.78
C ASP A 39 -8.98 10.16 3.86
N GLY A 40 -8.29 9.36 3.04
CA GLY A 40 -8.91 8.59 1.97
C GLY A 40 -7.91 8.18 0.89
N GLY A 41 -8.42 7.67 -0.23
CA GLY A 41 -7.57 7.21 -1.33
C GLY A 41 -8.30 7.13 -2.66
N GLY A 42 -7.60 6.70 -3.70
CA GLY A 42 -8.25 6.34 -4.96
C GLY A 42 -9.36 5.31 -4.72
N ILE A 43 -9.01 4.23 -4.01
CA ILE A 43 -9.96 3.28 -3.43
C ILE A 43 -9.76 3.29 -1.91
N TYR A 44 -10.82 3.58 -1.17
CA TYR A 44 -10.78 3.71 0.29
C TYR A 44 -11.72 2.72 0.96
N ALA A 45 -11.14 1.65 1.51
CA ALA A 45 -11.86 0.69 2.33
C ALA A 45 -11.68 1.09 3.80
N PHE A 46 -12.79 1.38 4.48
CA PHE A 46 -12.75 1.82 5.87
C PHE A 46 -13.93 1.29 6.69
N HIS A 47 -13.67 1.05 7.97
CA HIS A 47 -14.74 0.96 8.96
C HIS A 47 -14.42 1.71 10.27
N GLN A 48 -15.44 2.35 10.85
CA GLN A 48 -15.32 2.96 12.18
C GLN A 48 -14.90 1.95 13.25
N ARG A 49 -13.91 2.31 14.06
CA ARG A 49 -13.41 1.52 15.20
C ARG A 49 -14.45 1.25 16.30
N THR A 50 -15.56 1.97 16.34
CA THR A 50 -16.64 1.74 17.30
C THR A 50 -17.68 0.74 16.81
N SER A 51 -17.60 0.30 15.55
CA SER A 51 -18.58 -0.61 14.95
C SER A 51 -18.20 -2.07 15.11
N ASN A 52 -19.14 -2.92 15.49
CA ASN A 52 -18.94 -4.36 15.62
C ASN A 52 -18.85 -5.11 14.28
N ASN A 53 -19.02 -4.43 13.14
CA ASN A 53 -18.93 -5.04 11.81
C ASN A 53 -17.67 -4.52 11.12
N PRO A 54 -16.66 -5.36 10.82
CA PRO A 54 -15.51 -4.95 10.02
C PRO A 54 -15.86 -4.88 8.53
N PHE A 55 -15.05 -4.16 7.74
CA PHE A 55 -15.07 -4.25 6.28
C PHE A 55 -14.32 -5.51 5.85
N THR A 56 -15.03 -6.50 5.35
CA THR A 56 -14.48 -7.85 5.16
C THR A 56 -14.97 -8.54 3.90
N ASN A 57 -14.22 -9.56 3.45
CA ASN A 57 -14.51 -10.41 2.29
C ASN A 57 -14.77 -9.63 0.99
N PHE A 58 -14.07 -8.51 0.79
CA PHE A 58 -14.01 -7.84 -0.50
C PHE A 58 -12.84 -8.33 -1.35
N VAL A 59 -13.06 -8.31 -2.65
CA VAL A 59 -11.99 -8.45 -3.65
C VAL A 59 -11.81 -7.13 -4.38
N ILE A 60 -10.62 -6.54 -4.29
CA ILE A 60 -10.23 -5.32 -5.00
C ILE A 60 -9.22 -5.73 -6.08
N GLU A 61 -9.65 -5.79 -7.35
CA GLU A 61 -8.82 -6.35 -8.41
C GLU A 61 -8.89 -5.70 -9.79
N TYR A 62 -7.81 -5.80 -10.56
CA TYR A 62 -7.74 -5.28 -11.93
C TYR A 62 -8.04 -3.78 -12.05
N ASN A 63 -7.87 -2.99 -10.99
CA ASN A 63 -8.04 -1.55 -11.05
C ASN A 63 -6.74 -0.86 -11.49
N PHE A 64 -6.88 0.21 -12.27
CA PHE A 64 -5.80 1.16 -12.53
C PHE A 64 -6.04 2.41 -11.69
N VAL A 65 -5.16 2.67 -10.72
CA VAL A 65 -5.29 3.82 -9.82
C VAL A 65 -4.07 4.72 -9.94
N SER A 66 -4.25 5.98 -10.32
CA SER A 66 -3.13 6.87 -10.60
C SER A 66 -3.28 8.33 -10.16
N ASP A 67 -2.14 9.02 -10.08
CA ASP A 67 -2.05 10.47 -10.01
C ASP A 67 -2.84 11.07 -8.84
N ILE A 68 -2.73 10.42 -7.67
CA ILE A 68 -3.36 10.90 -6.43
C ILE A 68 -2.48 12.05 -5.89
N PRO A 69 -2.95 13.30 -5.92
CA PRO A 69 -2.13 14.49 -5.68
C PRO A 69 -1.75 14.67 -4.20
N LEU A 70 -0.67 15.43 -3.96
CA LEU A 70 -0.17 15.79 -2.61
C LEU A 70 -0.94 16.94 -1.95
N VAL A 71 -2.07 17.39 -2.50
CA VAL A 71 -2.86 18.43 -1.80
C VAL A 71 -3.33 17.96 -0.41
N ALA A 72 -3.27 16.65 -0.18
CA ALA A 72 -3.53 15.96 1.06
C ALA A 72 -2.27 15.31 1.65
N ILE A 73 -2.15 15.32 2.97
CA ILE A 73 -1.06 14.68 3.74
C ILE A 73 -1.15 13.13 3.66
N ASN A 74 -2.33 12.58 3.36
CA ASN A 74 -2.57 11.14 3.24
C ASN A 74 -3.30 10.84 1.92
N ASN A 75 -2.53 10.52 0.88
CA ASN A 75 -3.02 10.36 -0.49
C ASN A 75 -2.59 9.00 -1.07
N GLN A 76 -3.36 7.95 -0.84
CA GLN A 76 -2.98 6.61 -1.31
C GLN A 76 -3.75 6.18 -2.54
N CYS A 77 -3.15 5.28 -3.33
CA CYS A 77 -3.93 4.65 -4.41
C CYS A 77 -4.99 3.74 -3.80
N ILE A 78 -4.59 2.80 -2.95
CA ILE A 78 -5.51 1.96 -2.15
C ILE A 78 -5.22 2.20 -0.67
N TYR A 79 -6.25 2.54 0.08
CA TYR A 79 -6.16 2.73 1.52
C TYR A 79 -7.09 1.75 2.24
N LEU A 80 -6.49 0.84 3.02
CA LEU A 80 -7.16 -0.08 3.92
C LEU A 80 -7.03 0.49 5.33
N ASP A 81 -8.12 1.05 5.83
CA ASP A 81 -8.10 1.85 7.05
C ASP A 81 -9.07 1.30 8.08
N ASN A 82 -8.58 0.98 9.27
CA ASN A 82 -9.39 0.63 10.45
C ASN A 82 -10.44 -0.48 10.23
N ARG A 83 -10.27 -1.60 10.92
CA ARG A 83 -11.22 -2.73 10.90
C ARG A 83 -11.50 -3.25 9.49
N VAL A 84 -10.47 -3.24 8.65
CA VAL A 84 -10.49 -3.86 7.32
C VAL A 84 -9.83 -5.24 7.45
N LYS A 85 -10.60 -6.30 7.29
CA LYS A 85 -10.16 -7.67 7.63
C LYS A 85 -10.51 -8.71 6.59
N GLY A 86 -9.59 -9.62 6.27
CA GLY A 86 -9.90 -10.76 5.41
C GLY A 86 -10.22 -10.39 3.95
N ASN A 87 -9.65 -9.29 3.43
CA ASN A 87 -9.86 -8.86 2.05
C ASN A 87 -8.74 -9.33 1.13
N ILE A 88 -9.02 -9.39 -0.17
CA ILE A 88 -8.04 -9.74 -1.21
C ILE A 88 -7.85 -8.53 -2.11
N ILE A 89 -6.61 -8.05 -2.21
CA ILE A 89 -6.19 -6.93 -3.04
C ILE A 89 -5.21 -7.47 -4.05
N ARG A 90 -5.63 -7.62 -5.32
CA ARG A 90 -4.80 -8.30 -6.32
C ARG A 90 -4.89 -7.76 -7.74
N TYR A 91 -3.85 -7.97 -8.55
CA TYR A 91 -3.84 -7.58 -9.96
C TYR A 91 -4.14 -6.10 -10.23
N ASN A 92 -3.93 -5.22 -9.25
CA ASN A 92 -4.09 -3.78 -9.47
C ASN A 92 -2.79 -3.19 -9.99
N THR A 93 -2.91 -2.13 -10.79
CA THR A 93 -1.78 -1.29 -11.22
C THR A 93 -1.91 0.07 -10.57
N LEU A 94 -0.95 0.43 -9.72
CA LEU A 94 -0.97 1.62 -8.87
C LEU A 94 0.22 2.51 -9.25
N TYR A 95 -0.05 3.78 -9.53
CA TYR A 95 0.93 4.64 -10.17
C TYR A 95 0.91 6.08 -9.66
N ASN A 96 2.11 6.66 -9.48
CA ASN A 96 2.30 8.10 -9.33
C ASN A 96 1.49 8.73 -8.19
N THR A 97 1.80 8.32 -6.97
CA THR A 97 1.36 9.04 -5.77
C THR A 97 2.55 9.48 -4.94
N LEU A 98 2.39 10.62 -4.27
CA LEU A 98 3.39 11.20 -3.38
C LEU A 98 3.28 10.67 -1.93
N SER A 99 2.49 9.61 -1.72
CA SER A 99 2.45 8.82 -0.47
C SER A 99 2.51 7.33 -0.85
N SER A 100 1.55 6.50 -0.43
CA SER A 100 1.63 5.05 -0.59
C SER A 100 0.80 4.52 -1.77
N GLY A 101 1.33 3.55 -2.51
CA GLY A 101 0.54 2.78 -3.48
C GLY A 101 -0.57 2.01 -2.75
N ILE A 102 -0.20 1.17 -1.78
CA ILE A 102 -1.14 0.55 -0.85
C ILE A 102 -0.74 0.94 0.56
N LEU A 103 -1.69 1.48 1.33
CA LEU A 103 -1.53 1.68 2.77
C LEU A 103 -2.44 0.72 3.53
N VAL A 104 -1.86 0.06 4.51
CA VAL A 104 -2.52 -0.78 5.49
C VAL A 104 -2.36 -0.08 6.85
N ASN A 105 -3.46 0.49 7.36
CA ASN A 105 -3.46 1.23 8.62
C ASN A 105 -3.65 0.31 9.83
N ALA A 106 -3.53 0.90 11.02
CA ALA A 106 -4.01 0.38 12.29
C ALA A 106 -5.34 -0.39 12.22
N ASP A 107 -5.44 -1.48 13.00
CA ASP A 107 -6.63 -2.34 13.15
C ASP A 107 -7.04 -3.02 11.82
N THR A 108 -6.07 -3.25 10.92
CA THR A 108 -6.25 -3.88 9.61
C THR A 108 -5.42 -5.16 9.54
N GLU A 109 -6.09 -6.31 9.55
CA GLU A 109 -5.47 -7.64 9.71
C GLU A 109 -5.98 -8.63 8.68
N GLU A 110 -5.26 -9.73 8.48
CA GLU A 110 -5.71 -10.86 7.64
C GLU A 110 -5.98 -10.50 6.15
N ASN A 111 -5.45 -9.38 5.64
CA ASN A 111 -5.62 -9.01 4.25
C ASN A 111 -4.51 -9.62 3.38
N THR A 112 -4.87 -10.04 2.17
CA THR A 112 -3.95 -10.58 1.18
C THR A 112 -3.70 -9.58 0.07
N LEU A 113 -2.49 -9.05 -0.02
CA LEU A 113 -2.00 -8.14 -1.04
C LEU A 113 -1.11 -8.95 -2.00
N THR A 114 -1.61 -9.26 -3.21
CA THR A 114 -0.88 -10.15 -4.12
C THR A 114 -0.99 -9.82 -5.60
N ASN A 115 0.07 -10.07 -6.38
CA ASN A 115 0.08 -9.82 -7.82
C ASN A 115 -0.26 -8.37 -8.21
N ASN A 116 0.01 -7.40 -7.34
CA ASN A 116 -0.14 -5.98 -7.69
C ASN A 116 1.15 -5.44 -8.29
N THR A 117 1.02 -4.48 -9.20
CA THR A 117 2.13 -3.69 -9.73
C THR A 117 2.03 -2.28 -9.17
N VAL A 118 3.06 -1.85 -8.44
CA VAL A 118 3.14 -0.52 -7.85
C VAL A 118 4.38 0.17 -8.38
N PHE A 119 4.23 1.35 -8.99
CA PHE A 119 5.34 2.07 -9.58
C PHE A 119 5.25 3.57 -9.30
N ARG A 120 6.40 4.19 -8.99
CA ARG A 120 6.51 5.65 -8.77
C ARG A 120 5.56 6.12 -7.65
N CYS A 121 5.55 5.39 -6.56
CA CYS A 121 4.90 5.80 -5.32
C CYS A 121 5.99 6.07 -4.28
N GLN A 122 5.84 7.12 -3.46
CA GLN A 122 6.81 7.40 -2.39
C GLN A 122 7.05 6.18 -1.51
N GLU A 123 5.97 5.47 -1.19
CA GLU A 123 6.01 4.15 -0.57
C GLU A 123 5.22 3.17 -1.46
N GLY A 124 5.79 2.05 -1.86
CA GLY A 124 5.06 1.06 -2.68
C GLY A 124 3.90 0.44 -1.89
N VAL A 125 4.25 -0.29 -0.83
CA VAL A 125 3.33 -0.76 0.20
C VAL A 125 3.77 -0.20 1.55
N ASN A 126 2.84 0.36 2.31
CA ASN A 126 3.09 0.89 3.64
C ASN A 126 2.19 0.21 4.67
N PHE A 127 2.80 -0.41 5.68
CA PHE A 127 2.14 -0.83 6.91
C PHE A 127 2.47 0.19 7.98
N ARG A 128 1.45 0.91 8.47
CA ARG A 128 1.67 1.96 9.47
C ARG A 128 0.53 2.03 10.45
N ASP A 129 0.85 2.34 11.69
CA ASP A 129 -0.13 2.76 12.69
C ASP A 129 -0.13 4.28 12.79
N TRP A 130 -1.19 4.93 12.30
CA TRP A 130 -1.41 6.37 12.51
C TRP A 130 -2.27 6.70 13.74
N ALA A 131 -2.60 5.71 14.58
CA ALA A 131 -3.30 5.93 15.82
C ALA A 131 -2.42 6.65 16.85
N ALA A 132 -3.08 7.18 17.89
CA ALA A 132 -2.39 7.74 19.02
C ALA A 132 -1.55 6.66 19.74
N PRO A 133 -0.33 6.99 20.24
CA PRO A 133 0.59 6.02 20.85
C PRO A 133 0.06 5.19 22.03
N SER A 134 -1.08 5.56 22.60
CA SER A 134 -1.70 4.88 23.75
C SER A 134 -2.49 3.64 23.38
N GLU A 135 -2.69 3.37 22.09
CA GLU A 135 -3.54 2.29 21.60
C GLU A 135 -2.72 1.43 20.64
N ILE A 136 -2.37 0.21 21.05
CA ILE A 136 -1.69 -0.75 20.18
C ILE A 136 -2.78 -1.45 19.37
N TYR A 137 -2.78 -1.23 18.06
CA TYR A 137 -3.71 -1.90 17.16
C TYR A 137 -3.07 -3.07 16.44
N ASP A 138 -3.88 -4.10 16.17
CA ASP A 138 -3.43 -5.26 15.44
C ASP A 138 -3.30 -4.92 13.94
N LEU A 139 -2.16 -5.29 13.37
CA LEU A 139 -1.79 -5.17 11.96
C LEU A 139 -1.14 -6.47 11.47
N THR A 140 -1.33 -7.55 12.23
CA THR A 140 -0.73 -8.84 11.99
C THR A 140 -1.54 -9.64 10.97
N MET A 141 -1.05 -10.84 10.63
CA MET A 141 -1.71 -11.76 9.72
C MET A 141 -1.92 -11.26 8.29
N ASN A 142 -1.35 -10.11 7.93
CA ASN A 142 -1.38 -9.63 6.56
C ASN A 142 -0.40 -10.45 5.70
N VAL A 143 -0.75 -10.61 4.43
CA VAL A 143 0.04 -11.35 3.45
C VAL A 143 0.43 -10.42 2.31
N LEU A 144 1.73 -10.33 2.00
CA LEU A 144 2.27 -9.55 0.90
C LEU A 144 3.07 -10.47 -0.03
N ASN A 145 2.45 -10.99 -1.09
CA ASN A 145 3.12 -11.98 -1.96
C ASN A 145 3.02 -11.66 -3.44
N ASP A 146 4.04 -12.02 -4.21
CA ASP A 146 3.98 -11.99 -5.68
C ASP A 146 3.73 -10.58 -6.25
N ASN A 147 4.08 -9.51 -5.52
CA ASN A 147 3.91 -8.13 -6.01
C ASN A 147 5.16 -7.61 -6.73
N ILE A 148 4.97 -6.69 -7.66
CA ILE A 148 6.06 -5.94 -8.32
C ILE A 148 6.03 -4.52 -7.79
N LEU A 149 7.08 -4.12 -7.08
CA LEU A 149 7.18 -2.81 -6.44
C LEU A 149 8.41 -2.07 -7.01
N VAL A 150 8.18 -0.90 -7.61
CA VAL A 150 9.19 -0.20 -8.41
C VAL A 150 9.31 1.26 -7.97
N SER A 151 10.50 1.67 -7.55
CA SER A 151 10.82 3.06 -7.20
C SER A 151 10.91 3.92 -8.46
N GLY A 152 10.27 5.09 -8.43
CA GLY A 152 10.30 6.07 -9.51
C GLY A 152 11.44 7.07 -9.38
N ILE A 153 11.82 7.41 -8.15
CA ILE A 153 12.97 8.27 -7.79
C ILE A 153 13.77 7.69 -6.62
N ALA A 154 14.93 8.28 -6.31
CA ALA A 154 15.82 7.80 -5.25
C ALA A 154 15.19 7.82 -3.85
N ALA A 155 14.31 8.79 -3.59
CA ALA A 155 13.62 8.91 -2.30
C ALA A 155 12.44 7.92 -2.13
N ASP A 156 12.04 7.20 -3.18
CA ASP A 156 10.94 6.23 -3.10
C ASP A 156 11.41 4.93 -2.42
N THR A 157 10.58 4.40 -1.54
CA THR A 157 10.80 3.11 -0.87
C THR A 157 9.78 2.09 -1.36
N ASN A 158 10.18 0.85 -1.67
CA ASN A 158 9.22 -0.16 -2.12
C ASN A 158 8.33 -0.68 -0.99
N LEU A 159 8.88 -0.92 0.20
CA LEU A 159 8.16 -1.42 1.37
C LEU A 159 8.43 -0.54 2.61
N SER A 160 7.38 -0.05 3.26
CA SER A 160 7.47 0.72 4.49
C SER A 160 6.73 -0.02 5.61
N VAL A 161 7.35 -0.18 6.78
CA VAL A 161 6.75 -0.76 7.98
C VAL A 161 7.08 0.18 9.14
N VAL A 162 6.11 0.96 9.61
CA VAL A 162 6.35 2.07 10.54
C VAL A 162 5.48 1.92 11.79
N ASP A 163 6.09 2.16 12.94
CA ASP A 163 5.50 2.12 14.28
C ASP A 163 4.93 0.74 14.66
N LEU A 164 5.52 -0.34 14.15
CA LEU A 164 5.04 -1.71 14.30
C LEU A 164 6.16 -2.73 14.52
N ALA A 165 5.84 -3.80 15.26
CA ALA A 165 6.80 -4.89 15.51
C ALA A 165 6.95 -5.83 14.30
N ASN A 166 5.85 -6.34 13.74
CA ASN A 166 5.87 -7.19 12.53
C ASN A 166 4.44 -7.36 11.95
N PRO A 167 4.11 -6.80 10.76
CA PRO A 167 2.78 -6.92 10.15
C PRO A 167 2.44 -8.34 9.66
N TYR A 168 3.44 -9.23 9.62
CA TYR A 168 3.30 -10.61 9.14
C TYR A 168 3.18 -11.63 10.28
N ALA A 169 3.19 -11.20 11.54
CA ALA A 169 3.10 -12.11 12.68
C ALA A 169 1.78 -12.92 12.67
N ASN A 170 1.74 -13.97 13.49
CA ASN A 170 0.53 -14.75 13.78
C ASN A 170 -0.12 -15.47 12.57
N GLY A 171 0.63 -15.75 11.51
CA GLY A 171 0.14 -16.49 10.34
C GLY A 171 0.08 -15.68 9.04
N GLY A 172 0.52 -14.43 9.08
CA GLY A 172 0.80 -13.63 7.88
C GLY A 172 2.11 -14.05 7.21
N GLY A 173 2.50 -13.32 6.17
CA GLY A 173 3.75 -13.61 5.46
C GLY A 173 4.08 -12.62 4.36
N ALA A 174 5.34 -12.63 3.94
CA ALA A 174 5.77 -11.94 2.73
C ALA A 174 6.71 -12.85 1.95
N ASP A 175 6.47 -13.05 0.66
CA ASP A 175 7.32 -13.89 -0.19
C ASP A 175 7.09 -13.65 -1.68
N ARG A 176 8.10 -14.00 -2.50
CA ARG A 176 8.07 -13.89 -3.98
C ARG A 176 7.74 -12.49 -4.51
N ASN A 177 7.98 -11.44 -3.73
CA ASN A 177 7.90 -10.07 -4.21
C ASN A 177 9.13 -9.71 -5.06
N TYR A 178 8.91 -8.84 -6.04
CA TYR A 178 9.93 -8.31 -6.92
C TYR A 178 10.11 -6.82 -6.67
N TYR A 179 11.23 -6.46 -6.04
CA TYR A 179 11.57 -5.09 -5.70
C TYR A 179 12.52 -4.51 -6.75
N VAL A 180 12.23 -3.31 -7.23
CA VAL A 180 13.09 -2.62 -8.20
C VAL A 180 13.37 -1.22 -7.68
N ASN A 181 14.61 -0.97 -7.27
CA ASN A 181 15.08 0.37 -6.93
C ASN A 181 16.32 0.70 -7.75
N PRO A 182 16.17 1.35 -8.92
CA PRO A 182 17.32 1.57 -9.80
C PRO A 182 18.36 2.53 -9.20
N TYR A 183 18.02 3.26 -8.14
CA TYR A 183 18.82 4.35 -7.58
C TYR A 183 19.63 3.93 -6.35
N GLU A 184 19.00 3.16 -5.45
CA GLU A 184 19.57 2.82 -4.14
C GLU A 184 19.56 1.30 -3.92
N VAL A 185 20.43 0.81 -3.03
CA VAL A 185 20.45 -0.60 -2.60
C VAL A 185 19.29 -0.92 -1.64
N LEU A 186 18.71 0.12 -1.04
CA LEU A 186 17.69 0.05 -0.01
C LEU A 186 16.31 -0.09 -0.67
N ILE A 187 15.53 -1.07 -0.24
CA ILE A 187 14.20 -1.39 -0.81
C ILE A 187 13.08 -1.23 0.21
N ALA A 188 13.43 -1.26 1.50
CA ALA A 188 12.47 -1.13 2.57
C ALA A 188 12.89 -0.10 3.61
N LYS A 189 11.93 0.31 4.41
CA LYS A 189 12.12 1.13 5.59
C LYS A 189 11.32 0.54 6.74
N ALA A 190 12.00 0.23 7.84
CA ALA A 190 11.38 -0.16 9.10
C ALA A 190 11.55 0.98 10.10
N ASN A 191 10.45 1.62 10.50
CA ASN A 191 10.43 2.88 11.25
C ASN A 191 11.24 3.97 10.52
N THR A 192 12.38 4.37 11.07
CA THR A 192 13.30 5.35 10.46
C THR A 192 14.52 4.69 9.83
N THR A 193 14.64 3.36 9.91
CA THR A 193 15.82 2.62 9.44
C THR A 193 15.57 2.04 8.06
N GLU A 194 16.37 2.45 7.09
CA GLU A 194 16.36 1.89 5.75
C GLU A 194 16.99 0.49 5.73
N GLN A 195 16.48 -0.38 4.87
CA GLN A 195 16.80 -1.79 4.84
C GLN A 195 16.98 -2.32 3.41
N THR A 196 18.01 -3.13 3.24
CA THR A 196 18.18 -4.04 2.10
C THR A 196 17.24 -5.24 2.23
N LEU A 197 17.02 -5.98 1.14
CA LEU A 197 16.23 -7.22 1.17
C LEU A 197 16.77 -8.25 2.17
N ALA A 198 18.09 -8.36 2.36
CA ALA A 198 18.68 -9.27 3.33
C ALA A 198 18.34 -8.89 4.78
N GLN A 199 18.27 -7.59 5.07
CA GLN A 199 17.87 -7.08 6.38
C GLN A 199 16.38 -7.31 6.64
N VAL A 200 15.51 -7.08 5.64
CA VAL A 200 14.07 -7.39 5.71
C VAL A 200 13.84 -8.87 6.06
N ARG A 201 14.53 -9.78 5.34
CA ARG A 201 14.46 -11.22 5.61
C ARG A 201 14.85 -11.58 7.04
N THR A 202 15.88 -10.91 7.56
CA THR A 202 16.34 -11.15 8.92
C THR A 202 15.36 -10.59 9.95
N ALA A 203 14.87 -9.36 9.74
CA ALA A 203 13.96 -8.67 10.66
C ALA A 203 12.63 -9.40 10.82
N TYR A 204 12.08 -9.93 9.72
CA TYR A 204 10.75 -10.54 9.74
C TYR A 204 10.76 -12.07 9.64
N SER A 205 11.92 -12.68 9.35
CA SER A 205 12.03 -14.12 9.07
C SER A 205 11.12 -14.59 7.93
N GLN A 206 10.99 -13.74 6.89
CA GLN A 206 10.12 -13.91 5.73
C GLN A 206 10.89 -13.57 4.44
N ASP A 207 10.23 -13.58 3.29
CA ASP A 207 10.69 -13.01 2.01
C ASP A 207 11.85 -13.78 1.34
N VAL A 208 11.93 -15.09 1.60
CA VAL A 208 13.03 -15.98 1.16
C VAL A 208 13.16 -16.06 -0.35
N ASN A 209 12.04 -16.13 -1.07
CA ASN A 209 12.00 -16.28 -2.52
C ASN A 209 11.82 -14.95 -3.28
N SER A 210 11.80 -13.84 -2.55
CA SER A 210 11.75 -12.51 -3.16
C SER A 210 13.08 -12.13 -3.81
N SER A 211 13.06 -11.14 -4.69
CA SER A 211 14.28 -10.64 -5.31
C SER A 211 14.24 -9.13 -5.45
N ALA A 212 15.44 -8.54 -5.49
CA ALA A 212 15.61 -7.11 -5.64
C ALA A 212 16.61 -6.83 -6.77
N VAL A 213 16.24 -5.94 -7.69
CA VAL A 213 17.16 -5.37 -8.68
C VAL A 213 17.40 -3.92 -8.30
N VAL A 214 18.64 -3.64 -7.91
CA VAL A 214 18.99 -2.40 -7.23
C VAL A 214 20.23 -1.71 -7.79
N ASN A 215 20.33 -0.39 -7.61
CA ASN A 215 21.53 0.42 -7.86
C ASN A 215 22.18 0.17 -9.24
N TYR A 216 21.39 0.25 -10.31
CA TYR A 216 21.86 0.05 -11.69
C TYR A 216 21.65 1.25 -12.60
N ARG A 217 20.97 2.30 -12.12
CA ARG A 217 21.08 3.65 -12.68
C ARG A 217 22.04 4.45 -11.84
N THR A 218 23.19 4.76 -12.39
CA THR A 218 23.93 5.95 -11.98
C THR A 218 23.04 7.13 -12.34
N ILE A 219 22.57 7.89 -11.36
CA ILE A 219 21.86 9.14 -11.62
C ILE A 219 22.86 10.06 -12.32
N VAL A 220 22.75 10.14 -13.64
CA VAL A 220 23.25 11.30 -14.39
C VAL A 220 22.04 12.22 -14.41
N ASP A 221 21.96 13.08 -13.40
CA ASP A 221 20.90 14.07 -13.30
C ASP A 221 21.03 15.03 -14.50
N PRO A 222 20.08 15.05 -15.45
CA PRO A 222 20.10 16.02 -16.54
C PRO A 222 19.52 17.38 -16.11
N ASP A 223 18.91 17.48 -14.92
CA ASP A 223 18.13 18.64 -14.48
C ASP A 223 18.78 19.34 -13.26
N ASN A 224 20.08 19.11 -13.03
CA ASN A 224 20.91 19.83 -12.05
C ASN A 224 21.87 20.88 -12.68
N ASP A 225 21.56 21.35 -13.90
CA ASP A 225 22.12 22.57 -14.52
C ASP A 225 21.04 23.63 -14.77
#